data_AF-A0A812JJR7-F1
#
_entry.id   AF-A0A812JJR7-F1
#
_cell.length_a   1.000
_cell.length_b   1.000
_cell.length_c   1.000
_cell.angle_alpha   90.00
_cell.angle_beta   90.00
_cell.angle_gamma   90.00
#
_symmetry.space_group_name_H-M   'P 1'
#
loop_
_entity.id
_entity.type
_entity.pdbx_description
1 polymer ?
#
loop_
_entity_poly.entity_id
_entity_poly.type
_entity_poly.pdbx_seq_one_letter_code
_entity_poly.pdbx_strand_id
1 'polypeptide(L)'
;MTAAFCSQWRSSAAGPQLPTGPVFAVPSQLDAHRERGFSGTVCSALCAFGVVCAGAAYRKARRGARAASQGHVVTGTRQDLAGTDAAFQQGAAHEARGQIEEARQCFQQSMQAGYPRARTRLINIDMLLLDPALPAKLEALWVSAAQHYDSFEAEFLRSGHVSEDSWKSLEAAAEELTELAKFNLGEWRMYQLYGRLLDVYTVLSRDTKHAALAAQWAVQRAVHPLGQNAYATEESSEKDDFNQAITAAMLYYRRIGDQERLQNAMEFANNHPYAATHYENSWQTPRTFHPGYRGQPWWEGDSFELVRRLEAAWQDETTRAQITEELDALLSKGAFERIFSPSALVVPGSVDEDRNGAEWSEYLLYDPKSVKLDEAKCAGIPTLAALVRDPENPASPHPDINKSAVVSLLSLDPGARIMPHCGVTNRQLVMHFALKGSDGVEFTVAGETRGYGGDGHAIVFDDSFEHSVFHAGKDRRYILFAMLRHPDTPEDA
;
A
#
# COMPACT_ATOMS: atom_id res chain seq x y z
N MET A 1 -61.46 -21.02 3.31
CA MET A 1 -61.73 -21.61 4.65
C MET A 1 -60.64 -22.65 4.87
N THR A 2 -59.53 -22.24 5.51
CA THR A 2 -59.18 -22.56 6.93
C THR A 2 -58.71 -24.01 7.09
N ALA A 3 -57.61 -24.37 7.74
CA ALA A 3 -56.62 -23.62 8.49
C ALA A 3 -55.41 -24.53 8.82
N ALA A 4 -54.31 -23.86 9.15
CA ALA A 4 -53.31 -24.21 10.18
C ALA A 4 -52.31 -25.36 9.93
N PHE A 5 -51.06 -24.96 9.64
CA PHE A 5 -49.89 -25.25 10.49
C PHE A 5 -48.81 -24.20 10.19
N CYS A 6 -48.77 -23.14 11.00
CA CYS A 6 -47.80 -22.05 10.90
C CYS A 6 -47.52 -21.55 12.32
N SER A 7 -46.41 -21.97 12.92
CA SER A 7 -45.72 -21.21 13.98
C SER A 7 -44.50 -21.98 14.49
N GLN A 8 -43.31 -21.46 14.18
CA GLN A 8 -42.20 -21.16 15.10
C GLN A 8 -40.91 -21.13 14.29
N TRP A 9 -40.00 -20.22 14.66
CA TRP A 9 -38.76 -19.81 13.98
C TRP A 9 -38.91 -18.63 13.00
N ARG A 10 -39.34 -17.48 13.55
CA ARG A 10 -38.90 -16.16 13.10
C ARG A 10 -38.55 -15.32 14.32
N SER A 11 -37.27 -15.26 14.68
CA SER A 11 -36.63 -14.11 15.35
C SER A 11 -35.13 -14.37 15.51
N SER A 12 -34.34 -13.31 15.34
CA SER A 12 -32.89 -13.17 15.57
C SER A 12 -31.94 -13.75 14.52
N ALA A 13 -31.90 -13.12 13.34
CA ALA A 13 -30.69 -12.97 12.56
C ALA A 13 -30.60 -11.51 12.06
N ALA A 14 -30.38 -10.59 13.01
CA ALA A 14 -29.94 -9.24 12.68
C ALA A 14 -28.41 -9.27 12.70
N GLY A 15 -27.79 -9.37 11.51
CA GLY A 15 -26.40 -8.94 11.36
C GLY A 15 -26.28 -7.44 11.70
N PRO A 16 -25.06 -6.92 11.94
CA PRO A 16 -24.90 -5.51 12.25
C PRO A 16 -25.54 -4.65 11.15
N GLN A 17 -26.57 -3.88 11.53
CA GLN A 17 -27.20 -2.93 10.63
C GLN A 17 -26.17 -1.86 10.26
N LEU A 18 -26.00 -1.62 8.96
CA LEU A 18 -25.27 -0.46 8.45
C LEU A 18 -25.81 0.80 9.15
N PRO A 19 -24.96 1.65 9.76
CA PRO A 19 -25.42 2.93 10.26
C PRO A 19 -26.00 3.74 9.09
N THR A 20 -27.27 4.13 9.21
CA THR A 20 -28.04 4.90 8.23
C THR A 20 -27.94 6.42 8.48
N GLY A 21 -26.95 6.86 9.25
CA GLY A 21 -26.72 8.28 9.59
C GLY A 21 -25.50 8.84 8.85
N PRO A 22 -25.35 10.18 8.78
CA PRO A 22 -24.18 10.81 8.18
C PRO A 22 -22.92 10.39 8.95
N VAL A 23 -22.07 9.61 8.28
CA VAL A 23 -20.85 9.00 8.85
C VAL A 23 -19.78 10.06 9.15
N PHE A 24 -19.93 11.27 8.62
CA PHE A 24 -18.96 12.37 8.68
C PHE A 24 -19.54 13.57 9.44
N ALA A 25 -19.80 13.43 10.74
CA ALA A 25 -20.06 14.59 11.58
C ALA A 25 -18.72 15.22 11.99
N VAL A 26 -18.40 16.38 11.40
CA VAL A 26 -17.25 17.20 11.80
C VAL A 26 -17.53 17.80 13.19
N PRO A 27 -16.70 17.59 14.22
CA PRO A 27 -16.79 18.40 15.43
C PRO A 27 -16.43 19.84 15.06
N SER A 28 -17.41 20.74 15.10
CA SER A 28 -17.14 22.17 15.05
C SER A 28 -16.33 22.56 16.29
N GLN A 29 -15.14 23.14 16.07
CA GLN A 29 -14.17 23.69 17.03
C GLN A 29 -12.86 22.89 17.17
N LEU A 30 -11.99 23.02 16.18
CA LEU A 30 -10.54 23.03 16.41
C LEU A 30 -10.14 24.49 16.71
N ASP A 31 -10.20 24.89 17.97
CA ASP A 31 -9.59 26.15 18.40
C ASP A 31 -8.07 26.01 18.30
N ALA A 32 -7.51 26.69 17.31
CA ALA A 32 -6.08 26.88 17.16
C ALA A 32 -5.55 27.60 18.40
N HIS A 33 -4.79 26.90 19.25
CA HIS A 33 -3.95 27.53 20.26
C HIS A 33 -2.85 28.33 19.55
N ARG A 34 -3.15 29.59 19.25
CA ARG A 34 -2.18 30.64 18.97
C ARG A 34 -1.31 30.84 20.20
N GLU A 35 -0.02 30.59 20.06
CA GLU A 35 1.01 31.05 20.98
C GLU A 35 0.85 32.55 21.25
N ARG A 36 0.52 32.91 22.49
CA ARG A 36 0.77 34.25 23.03
C ARG A 36 1.45 34.11 24.37
N GLY A 37 2.59 34.79 24.50
CA GLY A 37 3.57 34.59 25.54
C GLY A 37 3.05 34.77 26.96
N PHE A 38 3.59 33.93 27.85
CA PHE A 38 3.69 34.22 29.27
C PHE A 38 5.15 34.04 29.70
N SER A 39 5.69 35.12 30.26
CA SER A 39 7.04 35.25 30.79
C SER A 39 7.24 34.41 32.06
N GLY A 40 8.43 33.83 32.18
CA GLY A 40 9.20 33.85 33.42
C GLY A 40 8.61 33.16 34.65
N THR A 41 9.18 31.99 34.96
CA THR A 41 9.35 31.48 36.34
C THR A 41 8.22 30.63 36.92
N VAL A 42 7.75 29.61 36.18
CA VAL A 42 7.29 28.32 36.77
C VAL A 42 7.60 27.19 35.78
N CYS A 43 8.88 26.87 35.57
CA CYS A 43 9.30 25.79 34.67
C CYS A 43 10.34 24.87 35.36
N SER A 44 10.13 24.56 36.64
CA SER A 44 11.10 23.82 37.45
C SER A 44 10.53 22.65 38.25
N ALA A 45 9.33 22.16 37.94
CA ALA A 45 8.73 21.04 38.68
C ALA A 45 8.05 19.95 37.83
N LEU A 46 8.16 20.00 36.49
CA LEU A 46 7.73 18.90 35.60
C LEU A 46 8.88 18.32 34.75
N CYS A 47 10.13 18.66 35.08
CA CYS A 47 11.34 18.10 34.46
C CYS A 47 11.88 16.83 35.16
N ALA A 48 11.08 16.13 35.96
CA ALA A 48 11.50 14.91 36.67
C ALA A 48 11.08 13.58 36.00
N PHE A 49 10.37 13.61 34.86
CA PHE A 49 10.06 12.41 34.07
C PHE A 49 10.42 12.59 32.59
N GLY A 50 11.73 12.52 32.30
CA GLY A 50 12.24 11.65 31.23
C GLY A 50 11.91 11.95 29.77
N VAL A 51 11.69 13.19 29.35
CA VAL A 51 11.62 13.54 27.92
C VAL A 51 12.44 14.81 27.66
N VAL A 52 13.77 14.70 27.52
CA VAL A 52 14.66 15.52 26.68
C VAL A 52 16.06 14.89 26.80
N CYS A 53 16.37 13.89 25.97
CA CYS A 53 17.75 13.46 25.70
C CYS A 53 17.79 12.68 24.37
N ALA A 54 17.40 13.32 23.27
CA ALA A 54 17.55 12.75 21.93
C ALA A 54 17.94 13.78 20.85
N GLY A 55 18.28 15.03 21.20
CA GLY A 55 18.54 16.08 20.21
C GLY A 55 19.89 16.03 19.47
N ALA A 56 20.87 15.22 19.94
CA ALA A 56 22.21 15.17 19.34
C ALA A 56 22.53 13.84 18.64
N ALA A 57 21.94 12.73 19.08
CA ALA A 57 22.07 11.42 18.41
C ALA A 57 21.21 11.30 17.15
N TYR A 58 20.18 12.15 17.02
CA TYR A 58 19.22 12.16 15.90
C TYR A 58 19.81 12.57 14.54
N ARG A 59 20.98 13.23 14.51
CA ARG A 59 21.63 13.64 13.25
C ARG A 59 22.42 12.53 12.56
N LYS A 60 22.77 11.44 13.26
CA LYS A 60 23.59 10.35 12.71
C LYS A 60 22.78 9.14 12.22
N ALA A 61 21.53 9.00 12.65
CA ALA A 61 20.58 7.97 12.19
C ALA A 61 19.95 8.26 10.81
N ARG A 62 20.40 9.32 10.12
CA ARG A 62 19.86 9.80 8.83
C ARG A 62 20.30 8.98 7.59
N ARG A 63 20.98 7.84 7.77
CA ARG A 63 21.66 7.12 6.66
C ARG A 63 21.23 5.66 6.43
N GLY A 64 20.19 5.16 7.10
CA GLY A 64 19.77 3.76 6.94
C GLY A 64 18.27 3.45 6.94
N ALA A 65 17.40 4.39 7.33
CA ALA A 65 15.97 4.13 7.50
C ALA A 65 15.11 5.22 6.84
N ARG A 66 15.05 5.22 5.50
CA ARG A 66 14.16 6.07 4.71
C ARG A 66 13.37 5.23 3.72
N ALA A 67 12.40 4.49 4.24
CA ALA A 67 11.24 3.91 3.56
C ALA A 67 10.40 3.18 4.61
N ALA A 68 9.62 3.89 5.45
CA ALA A 68 8.74 3.23 6.42
C ALA A 68 7.58 4.09 6.97
N SER A 69 7.20 5.19 6.30
CA SER A 69 5.85 5.77 6.48
C SER A 69 4.83 5.19 5.51
N GLN A 70 5.21 4.19 4.70
CA GLN A 70 4.25 3.52 3.84
C GLN A 70 3.29 2.68 4.69
N GLY A 71 2.03 2.60 4.26
CA GLY A 71 0.94 1.90 4.94
C GLY A 71 1.30 0.50 5.36
N HIS A 72 0.41 -0.10 6.14
CA HIS A 72 0.51 -1.46 6.67
C HIS A 72 0.62 -2.58 5.61
N VAL A 73 0.85 -2.24 4.35
CA VAL A 73 1.14 -3.13 3.25
C VAL A 73 2.65 -3.31 3.15
N VAL A 74 3.10 -4.52 3.46
CA VAL A 74 4.50 -4.93 3.29
C VAL A 74 4.78 -5.14 1.80
N THR A 75 5.34 -4.12 1.15
CA THR A 75 6.04 -4.26 -0.14
C THR A 75 7.52 -4.48 0.15
N GLY A 76 8.08 -5.58 -0.33
CA GLY A 76 9.50 -5.89 -0.17
C GLY A 76 9.90 -7.06 -1.06
N THR A 77 11.20 -7.30 -1.19
CA THR A 77 11.70 -8.47 -1.94
C THR A 77 11.91 -9.66 -1.02
N ARG A 78 12.00 -10.88 -1.58
CA ARG A 78 12.13 -12.13 -0.80
C ARG A 78 13.31 -12.11 0.18
N GLN A 79 14.39 -11.38 -0.10
CA GLN A 79 15.54 -11.25 0.80
C GLN A 79 15.23 -10.40 2.04
N ASP A 80 14.37 -9.38 1.91
CA ASP A 80 13.94 -8.54 3.04
C ASP A 80 12.94 -9.26 3.96
N LEU A 81 12.20 -10.23 3.41
CA LEU A 81 11.03 -10.83 4.06
C LEU A 81 11.26 -12.24 4.65
N ALA A 82 12.21 -13.00 4.07
CA ALA A 82 12.52 -14.37 4.50
C ALA A 82 13.83 -14.48 5.31
N GLY A 83 14.55 -13.38 5.52
CA GLY A 83 15.78 -13.36 6.32
C GLY A 83 15.55 -13.78 7.78
N THR A 84 16.51 -14.47 8.38
CA THR A 84 16.52 -14.76 9.82
C THR A 84 17.06 -13.56 10.57
N ASP A 85 16.19 -12.61 10.91
CA ASP A 85 16.58 -11.52 11.80
C ASP A 85 16.70 -12.04 13.25
N ALA A 86 17.90 -11.97 13.82
CA ALA A 86 18.18 -12.53 15.15
C ALA A 86 17.40 -11.79 16.25
N ALA A 87 17.24 -10.47 16.12
CA ALA A 87 16.47 -9.67 17.07
C ALA A 87 14.99 -10.06 17.02
N PHE A 88 14.42 -10.29 15.84
CA PHE A 88 13.05 -10.78 15.67
C PHE A 88 12.84 -12.13 16.36
N GLN A 89 13.74 -13.08 16.15
CA GLN A 89 13.65 -14.41 16.78
C GLN A 89 13.75 -14.34 18.31
N GLN A 90 14.62 -13.46 18.82
CA GLN A 90 14.70 -13.19 20.27
C GLN A 90 13.41 -12.56 20.80
N GLY A 91 12.85 -11.59 20.07
CA GLY A 91 11.58 -10.95 20.42
C GLY A 91 10.44 -11.95 20.51
N ALA A 92 10.30 -12.83 19.50
CA ALA A 92 9.30 -13.89 19.50
C ALA A 92 9.49 -14.88 20.67
N ALA A 93 10.73 -15.19 21.05
CA ALA A 93 11.01 -16.05 22.18
C ALA A 93 10.69 -15.40 23.54
N HIS A 94 10.82 -14.07 23.65
CA HIS A 94 10.38 -13.29 24.83
C HIS A 94 8.85 -13.22 24.89
N GLU A 95 8.20 -12.93 23.77
CA GLU A 95 6.74 -12.89 23.63
C GLU A 95 6.11 -14.23 24.07
N ALA A 96 6.66 -15.36 23.61
CA ALA A 96 6.21 -16.71 23.99
C ALA A 96 6.36 -17.02 25.50
N ARG A 97 7.20 -16.27 26.23
CA ARG A 97 7.39 -16.40 27.68
C ARG A 97 6.58 -15.37 28.48
N GLY A 98 5.78 -14.53 27.82
CA GLY A 98 5.05 -13.43 28.46
C GLY A 98 5.95 -12.25 28.87
N GLN A 99 7.16 -12.15 28.33
CA GLN A 99 8.12 -11.07 28.59
C GLN A 99 7.91 -9.95 27.58
N ILE A 100 6.80 -9.22 27.71
CA ILE A 100 6.25 -8.35 26.66
C ILE A 100 7.13 -7.12 26.42
N GLU A 101 7.69 -6.52 27.46
CA GLU A 101 8.59 -5.37 27.37
C GLU A 101 9.91 -5.73 26.68
N GLU A 102 10.51 -6.88 27.01
CA GLU A 102 11.71 -7.39 26.36
C GLU A 102 11.43 -7.72 24.89
N ALA A 103 10.29 -8.37 24.62
CA ALA A 103 9.85 -8.65 23.25
C ALA A 103 9.75 -7.36 22.42
N ARG A 104 9.15 -6.32 22.99
CA ARG A 104 9.04 -5.00 22.36
C ARG A 104 10.39 -4.42 21.97
N GLN A 105 11.38 -4.47 22.87
CA GLN A 105 12.72 -3.93 22.59
C GLN A 105 13.40 -4.67 21.43
N CYS A 106 13.30 -6.00 21.42
CA CYS A 106 13.81 -6.82 20.33
C CYS A 106 13.14 -6.50 18.99
N PHE A 107 11.81 -6.36 18.97
CA PHE A 107 11.10 -6.00 17.74
C PHE A 107 11.39 -4.55 17.30
N GLN A 108 11.64 -3.62 18.21
CA GLN A 108 12.10 -2.27 17.85
C GLN A 108 13.47 -2.30 17.15
N GLN A 109 14.41 -3.09 17.67
CA GLN A 109 15.72 -3.29 17.03
C GLN A 109 15.58 -3.92 15.65
N SER A 110 14.75 -4.95 15.54
CA SER A 110 14.44 -5.64 14.28
C SER A 110 13.82 -4.69 13.24
N MET A 111 12.87 -3.85 13.66
CA MET A 111 12.25 -2.84 12.80
C MET A 111 13.27 -1.79 12.34
N GLN A 112 14.18 -1.35 13.23
CA GLN A 112 15.27 -0.43 12.87
C GLN A 112 16.27 -1.05 11.88
N ALA A 113 16.43 -2.37 11.91
CA ALA A 113 17.21 -3.12 10.93
C ALA A 113 16.48 -3.34 9.59
N GLY A 114 15.21 -2.89 9.49
CA GLY A 114 14.41 -2.98 8.27
C GLY A 114 13.65 -4.29 8.10
N TYR A 115 13.52 -5.12 9.15
CA TYR A 115 12.78 -6.38 9.06
C TYR A 115 11.26 -6.12 9.09
N PRO A 116 10.52 -6.40 8.00
CA PRO A 116 9.16 -5.86 7.85
C PRO A 116 8.15 -6.40 8.87
N ARG A 117 8.27 -7.68 9.25
CA ARG A 117 7.36 -8.33 10.22
C ARG A 117 7.47 -7.75 11.64
N ALA A 118 8.57 -7.08 11.95
CA ALA A 118 8.78 -6.48 13.26
C ALA A 118 7.75 -5.39 13.57
N ARG A 119 7.32 -4.62 12.55
CA ARG A 119 6.29 -3.60 12.70
C ARG A 119 4.94 -4.22 13.08
N THR A 120 4.53 -5.27 12.38
CA THR A 120 3.29 -6.01 12.65
C THR A 120 3.27 -6.52 14.09
N ARG A 121 4.40 -7.09 14.56
CA ARG A 121 4.57 -7.54 15.96
C ARG A 121 4.52 -6.42 16.98
N LEU A 122 5.15 -5.28 16.67
CA LEU A 122 5.14 -4.13 17.57
C LEU A 122 3.72 -3.65 17.83
N ILE A 123 2.87 -3.52 16.81
CA ILE A 123 1.46 -3.12 16.95
C ILE A 123 0.73 -4.06 17.91
N ASN A 124 0.97 -5.37 17.79
CA ASN A 124 0.32 -6.37 18.62
C ASN A 124 0.71 -6.21 20.10
N ILE A 125 2.00 -6.01 20.38
CA ILE A 125 2.52 -5.79 21.74
C ILE A 125 2.10 -4.44 22.32
N ASP A 126 2.17 -3.40 21.50
CA ASP A 126 1.83 -2.03 21.87
C ASP A 126 0.38 -1.94 22.39
N MET A 127 -0.55 -2.71 21.81
CA MET A 127 -1.93 -2.83 22.30
C MET A 127 -2.04 -3.38 23.74
N LEU A 128 -1.17 -4.33 24.09
CA LEU A 128 -1.17 -5.06 25.36
C LEU A 128 -0.55 -4.23 26.50
N LEU A 129 0.47 -3.43 26.19
CA LEU A 129 1.23 -2.66 27.18
C LEU A 129 0.56 -1.37 27.65
N LEU A 130 -0.58 -0.99 27.07
CA LEU A 130 -1.29 0.20 27.51
C LEU A 130 -1.96 0.05 28.87
N ASP A 131 -1.95 1.14 29.64
CA ASP A 131 -2.69 1.28 30.90
C ASP A 131 -4.04 1.99 30.67
N PRO A 132 -5.15 1.53 31.28
CA PRO A 132 -5.29 0.31 32.07
C PRO A 132 -5.15 -0.95 31.21
N ALA A 133 -4.68 -2.05 31.79
CA ALA A 133 -4.60 -3.34 31.11
C ALA A 133 -5.95 -3.76 30.50
N LEU A 134 -5.91 -4.48 29.37
CA LEU A 134 -7.13 -5.00 28.76
C LEU A 134 -7.79 -6.03 29.68
N PRO A 135 -9.13 -6.03 29.80
CA PRO A 135 -9.82 -7.14 30.41
C PRO A 135 -9.47 -8.45 29.69
N ALA A 136 -9.20 -9.53 30.45
CA ALA A 136 -8.69 -10.80 29.91
C ALA A 136 -9.48 -11.34 28.70
N LYS A 137 -10.80 -11.16 28.68
CA LYS A 137 -11.64 -11.58 27.54
C LYS A 137 -11.34 -10.78 26.26
N LEU A 138 -11.11 -9.47 26.37
CA LEU A 138 -10.82 -8.60 25.23
C LEU A 138 -9.37 -8.76 24.77
N GLU A 139 -8.46 -8.97 25.71
CA GLU A 139 -7.08 -9.36 25.43
C GLU A 139 -7.02 -10.67 24.62
N ALA A 140 -7.79 -11.68 25.03
CA ALA A 140 -7.85 -12.96 24.32
C ALA A 140 -8.33 -12.80 22.86
N LEU A 141 -9.33 -11.94 22.61
CA LEU A 141 -9.77 -11.63 21.23
C LEU A 141 -8.65 -10.99 20.40
N TRP A 142 -7.94 -10.01 20.96
CA TRP A 142 -6.84 -9.34 20.26
C TRP A 142 -5.69 -10.30 19.94
N VAL A 143 -5.27 -11.09 20.94
CA VAL A 143 -4.16 -12.04 20.80
C VAL A 143 -4.49 -13.14 19.79
N SER A 144 -5.70 -13.70 19.86
CA SER A 144 -6.19 -14.71 18.90
C SER A 144 -6.21 -14.16 17.47
N ALA A 145 -6.78 -12.96 17.28
CA ALA A 145 -6.85 -12.34 15.96
C ALA A 145 -5.46 -12.00 15.40
N ALA A 146 -4.55 -11.53 16.25
CA ALA A 146 -3.16 -11.28 15.87
C ALA A 146 -2.46 -12.56 15.40
N GLN A 147 -2.64 -13.68 16.12
CA GLN A 147 -2.07 -14.98 15.73
C GLN A 147 -2.61 -15.48 14.38
N HIS A 148 -3.91 -15.31 14.15
CA HIS A 148 -4.54 -15.64 12.87
C HIS A 148 -3.96 -14.81 11.72
N TYR A 149 -3.84 -13.48 11.88
CA TYR A 149 -3.24 -12.61 10.88
C TYR A 149 -1.76 -12.91 10.65
N ASP A 150 -0.99 -13.16 11.71
CA ASP A 150 0.43 -13.51 11.63
C ASP A 150 0.68 -14.81 10.87
N SER A 151 -0.22 -15.78 11.02
CA SER A 151 -0.18 -17.07 10.31
C SER A 151 -0.38 -16.87 8.82
N PHE A 152 -1.37 -16.04 8.45
CA PHE A 152 -1.59 -15.61 7.08
C PHE A 152 -0.37 -14.88 6.51
N GLU A 153 0.12 -13.85 7.21
CA GLU A 153 1.24 -13.03 6.74
C GLU A 153 2.50 -13.90 6.52
N ALA A 154 2.78 -14.82 7.44
CA ALA A 154 3.92 -15.73 7.33
C ALA A 154 3.83 -16.66 6.10
N GLU A 155 2.63 -17.19 5.80
CA GLU A 155 2.42 -18.00 4.60
C GLU A 155 2.53 -17.16 3.34
N PHE A 156 1.84 -16.02 3.31
CA PHE A 156 1.83 -15.12 2.16
C PHE A 156 3.24 -14.65 1.82
N LEU A 157 4.05 -14.23 2.79
CA LEU A 157 5.44 -13.81 2.54
C LEU A 157 6.35 -14.98 2.10
N ARG A 158 5.99 -16.23 2.43
CA ARG A 158 6.78 -17.42 2.07
C ARG A 158 6.47 -17.92 0.66
N SER A 159 5.19 -17.95 0.28
CA SER A 159 4.73 -18.58 -0.98
C SER A 159 4.14 -17.58 -1.97
N GLY A 160 3.71 -16.41 -1.50
CA GLY A 160 2.83 -15.46 -2.19
C GLY A 160 1.49 -16.06 -2.63
N HIS A 161 1.14 -17.22 -2.07
CA HIS A 161 -0.14 -17.89 -2.19
C HIS A 161 -0.83 -17.90 -0.83
N VAL A 162 -2.15 -17.87 -0.86
CA VAL A 162 -2.98 -17.97 0.33
C VAL A 162 -3.73 -19.29 0.24
N SER A 163 -3.44 -20.26 1.10
CA SER A 163 -4.22 -21.50 1.16
C SER A 163 -5.62 -21.26 1.73
N GLU A 164 -6.51 -22.23 1.58
CA GLU A 164 -7.87 -22.18 2.15
C GLU A 164 -7.83 -22.03 3.68
N ASP A 165 -6.90 -22.71 4.36
CA ASP A 165 -6.75 -22.61 5.82
C ASP A 165 -6.21 -21.23 6.26
N SER A 166 -5.30 -20.67 5.48
CA SER A 166 -4.83 -19.28 5.65
C SER A 166 -5.96 -18.27 5.51
N TRP A 167 -6.81 -18.48 4.50
CA TRP A 167 -7.97 -17.64 4.24
C TRP A 167 -8.98 -17.71 5.39
N LYS A 168 -9.31 -18.91 5.87
CA LYS A 168 -10.17 -19.10 7.06
C LYS A 168 -9.58 -18.42 8.30
N SER A 169 -8.26 -18.45 8.46
CA SER A 169 -7.59 -17.75 9.55
C SER A 169 -7.79 -16.23 9.44
N LEU A 170 -7.67 -15.64 8.24
CA LEU A 170 -8.00 -14.23 8.03
C LEU A 170 -9.45 -13.89 8.36
N GLU A 171 -10.40 -14.74 7.97
CA GLU A 171 -11.82 -14.55 8.30
C GLU A 171 -12.05 -14.58 9.82
N ALA A 172 -11.42 -15.53 10.53
CA ALA A 172 -11.47 -15.59 11.99
C ALA A 172 -10.89 -14.34 12.65
N ALA A 173 -9.74 -13.84 12.15
CA ALA A 173 -9.17 -12.58 12.62
C ALA A 173 -10.15 -11.41 12.41
N ALA A 174 -10.81 -11.34 11.25
CA ALA A 174 -11.78 -10.30 10.94
C ALA A 174 -12.97 -10.33 11.91
N GLU A 175 -13.50 -11.51 12.21
CA GLU A 175 -14.62 -11.70 13.13
C GLU A 175 -14.27 -11.25 14.55
N GLU A 176 -13.13 -11.70 15.09
CA GLU A 176 -12.70 -11.38 16.45
C GLU A 176 -12.37 -9.89 16.63
N LEU A 177 -11.69 -9.27 15.66
CA LEU A 177 -11.41 -7.83 15.69
C LEU A 177 -12.70 -7.01 15.57
N THR A 178 -13.66 -7.47 14.77
CA THR A 178 -14.97 -6.81 14.63
C THR A 178 -15.78 -6.93 15.93
N GLU A 179 -15.68 -8.06 16.64
CA GLU A 179 -16.25 -8.20 17.98
C GLU A 179 -15.59 -7.25 18.97
N LEU A 180 -14.27 -7.15 18.93
CA LEU A 180 -13.51 -6.24 19.79
C LEU A 180 -13.87 -4.75 19.53
N ALA A 181 -14.18 -4.39 18.29
CA ALA A 181 -14.60 -3.03 17.90
C ALA A 181 -15.95 -2.59 18.50
N LYS A 182 -16.72 -3.51 19.11
CA LYS A 182 -17.97 -3.18 19.83
C LYS A 182 -17.73 -2.56 21.20
N PHE A 183 -16.49 -2.61 21.70
CA PHE A 183 -16.11 -2.10 23.01
C PHE A 183 -15.35 -0.77 22.88
N ASN A 184 -15.50 0.11 23.87
CA ASN A 184 -14.64 1.29 23.97
C ASN A 184 -13.34 0.90 24.67
N LEU A 185 -12.24 0.88 23.92
CA LEU A 185 -10.92 0.49 24.41
C LEU A 185 -10.04 1.69 24.79
N GLY A 186 -10.56 2.91 24.66
CA GLY A 186 -9.79 4.14 24.70
C GLY A 186 -9.18 4.50 23.34
N GLU A 187 -8.85 5.78 23.18
CA GLU A 187 -8.49 6.41 21.91
C GLU A 187 -7.38 5.66 21.16
N TRP A 188 -6.25 5.40 21.82
CA TRP A 188 -5.11 4.79 21.15
C TRP A 188 -5.35 3.31 20.79
N ARG A 189 -6.07 2.56 21.64
CA ARG A 189 -6.43 1.16 21.34
C ARG A 189 -7.40 1.05 20.18
N MET A 190 -8.39 1.94 20.14
CA MET A 190 -9.33 2.01 19.00
C MET A 190 -8.59 2.36 17.72
N TYR A 191 -7.63 3.28 17.79
CA TYR A 191 -6.76 3.59 16.66
C TYR A 191 -6.04 2.34 16.14
N GLN A 192 -5.28 1.64 16.98
CA GLN A 192 -4.56 0.41 16.59
C GLN A 192 -5.50 -0.66 16.04
N LEU A 193 -6.67 -0.84 16.66
CA LEU A 193 -7.68 -1.78 16.21
C LEU A 193 -8.17 -1.48 14.79
N TYR A 194 -8.48 -0.22 14.48
CA TYR A 194 -8.88 0.17 13.12
C TYR A 194 -7.77 -0.04 12.09
N GLY A 195 -6.50 0.16 12.49
CA GLY A 195 -5.35 -0.18 11.64
C GLY A 195 -5.30 -1.68 11.35
N ARG A 196 -5.38 -2.52 12.38
CA ARG A 196 -5.37 -3.99 12.20
C ARG A 196 -6.57 -4.51 11.41
N LEU A 197 -7.75 -3.92 11.61
CA LEU A 197 -8.95 -4.22 10.80
C LEU A 197 -8.70 -3.87 9.33
N LEU A 198 -8.10 -2.70 9.03
CA LEU A 198 -7.73 -2.35 7.67
C LEU A 198 -6.77 -3.36 7.05
N ASP A 199 -5.76 -3.83 7.78
CA ASP A 199 -4.80 -4.83 7.29
C ASP A 199 -5.50 -6.12 6.84
N VAL A 200 -6.40 -6.63 7.69
CA VAL A 200 -7.18 -7.84 7.43
C VAL A 200 -8.14 -7.63 6.26
N TYR A 201 -8.95 -6.57 6.29
CA TYR A 201 -9.98 -6.33 5.30
C TYR A 201 -9.40 -5.88 3.94
N THR A 202 -8.19 -5.33 3.89
CA THR A 202 -7.50 -5.06 2.62
C THR A 202 -7.38 -6.33 1.80
N VAL A 203 -7.03 -7.44 2.45
CA VAL A 203 -6.93 -8.76 1.81
C VAL A 203 -8.31 -9.33 1.45
N LEU A 204 -9.26 -9.27 2.40
CA LEU A 204 -10.60 -9.87 2.23
C LEU A 204 -11.50 -9.11 1.24
N SER A 205 -11.28 -7.81 1.02
CA SER A 205 -12.12 -6.90 0.21
C SER A 205 -12.23 -7.23 -1.29
N ARG A 206 -11.84 -8.43 -1.71
CA ARG A 206 -11.92 -8.92 -3.09
C ARG A 206 -13.36 -9.12 -3.55
N ASP A 207 -14.27 -9.45 -2.64
CA ASP A 207 -15.71 -9.43 -2.89
C ASP A 207 -16.40 -8.17 -2.33
N THR A 208 -17.64 -7.95 -2.76
CA THR A 208 -18.42 -6.76 -2.41
C THR A 208 -18.82 -6.70 -0.94
N LYS A 209 -19.01 -7.84 -0.26
CA LYS A 209 -19.39 -7.87 1.16
C LYS A 209 -18.24 -7.38 2.03
N HIS A 210 -17.05 -7.94 1.83
CA HIS A 210 -15.87 -7.52 2.59
C HIS A 210 -15.41 -6.11 2.20
N ALA A 211 -15.60 -5.69 0.94
CA ALA A 211 -15.31 -4.32 0.53
C ALA A 211 -16.15 -3.28 1.31
N ALA A 212 -17.43 -3.54 1.58
CA ALA A 212 -18.26 -2.64 2.37
C ALA A 212 -17.75 -2.45 3.81
N LEU A 213 -17.30 -3.55 4.45
CA LEU A 213 -16.70 -3.50 5.78
C LEU A 213 -15.33 -2.82 5.75
N ALA A 214 -14.51 -3.10 4.74
CA ALA A 214 -13.23 -2.44 4.53
C ALA A 214 -13.40 -0.92 4.42
N ALA A 215 -14.39 -0.46 3.64
CA ALA A 215 -14.74 0.96 3.52
C ALA A 215 -15.09 1.57 4.89
N GLN A 216 -15.90 0.87 5.69
CA GLN A 216 -16.28 1.34 7.02
C GLN A 216 -15.07 1.51 7.94
N TRP A 217 -14.18 0.52 8.01
CA TRP A 217 -12.99 0.59 8.87
C TRP A 217 -12.00 1.65 8.40
N ALA A 218 -11.87 1.82 7.08
CA ALA A 218 -11.09 2.88 6.47
C ALA A 218 -11.60 4.26 6.90
N VAL A 219 -12.92 4.48 6.85
CA VAL A 219 -13.52 5.73 7.35
C VAL A 219 -13.29 5.89 8.85
N GLN A 220 -13.50 4.84 9.67
CA GLN A 220 -13.27 4.92 11.12
C GLN A 220 -11.82 5.30 11.45
N ARG A 221 -10.84 4.77 10.72
CA ARG A 221 -9.43 5.15 10.85
C ARG A 221 -9.20 6.61 10.46
N ALA A 222 -9.77 7.06 9.33
CA ALA A 222 -9.60 8.41 8.82
C ALA A 222 -10.23 9.47 9.73
N VAL A 223 -11.43 9.22 10.28
CA VAL A 223 -12.14 10.19 11.14
C VAL A 223 -11.64 10.19 12.58
N HIS A 224 -10.88 9.18 13.00
CA HIS A 224 -10.33 9.12 14.35
C HIS A 224 -9.35 10.28 14.60
N PRO A 225 -9.34 10.95 15.77
CA PRO A 225 -8.47 12.13 16.01
C PRO A 225 -6.98 11.88 15.74
N LEU A 226 -6.45 10.72 16.17
CA LEU A 226 -5.06 10.35 15.85
C LEU A 226 -4.81 10.13 14.35
N GLY A 227 -5.82 9.64 13.62
CA GLY A 227 -5.74 9.44 12.17
C GLY A 227 -5.80 10.75 11.42
N GLN A 228 -6.79 11.60 11.75
CA GLN A 228 -6.91 12.96 11.19
C GLN A 228 -5.63 13.77 11.40
N ASN A 229 -4.94 13.63 12.54
CA ASN A 229 -3.69 14.34 12.82
C ASN A 229 -2.42 13.68 12.24
N ALA A 230 -2.56 12.57 11.51
CA ALA A 230 -1.49 11.85 10.84
C ALA A 230 -1.72 11.90 9.32
N TYR A 231 -1.51 13.08 8.74
CA TYR A 231 -1.77 13.36 7.33
C TYR A 231 -0.49 13.72 6.57
N ALA A 232 -0.54 13.49 5.25
CA ALA A 232 0.51 13.89 4.33
C ALA A 232 0.17 15.22 3.66
N THR A 233 1.15 16.12 3.60
CA THR A 233 1.11 17.37 2.81
C THR A 233 1.88 17.23 1.50
N GLU A 234 2.71 16.20 1.42
CA GLU A 234 3.62 15.87 0.32
C GLU A 234 4.03 14.40 0.44
N GLU A 235 4.59 13.86 -0.62
CA GLU A 235 4.96 12.45 -0.81
C GLU A 235 6.03 12.00 0.21
N SER A 236 6.91 12.91 0.64
CA SER A 236 7.94 12.68 1.65
C SER A 236 7.44 12.72 3.10
N SER A 237 6.15 12.98 3.32
CA SER A 237 5.59 13.10 4.67
C SER A 237 5.81 11.80 5.47
N GLU A 238 6.28 11.95 6.72
CA GLU A 238 6.48 10.81 7.63
C GLU A 238 5.15 10.22 8.15
N LYS A 239 4.05 10.97 7.99
CA LYS A 239 2.70 10.56 8.37
C LYS A 239 1.78 10.70 7.18
N ASP A 240 0.90 9.74 6.97
CA ASP A 240 -0.04 9.72 5.85
C ASP A 240 -1.28 8.86 6.13
N ASP A 241 -1.47 8.38 7.37
CA ASP A 241 -2.57 7.51 7.79
C ASP A 241 -3.95 8.05 7.39
N PHE A 242 -4.19 9.36 7.52
CA PHE A 242 -5.43 10.01 7.05
C PHE A 242 -5.63 9.78 5.56
N ASN A 243 -4.64 10.16 4.74
CA ASN A 243 -4.67 10.07 3.29
C ASN A 243 -4.87 8.62 2.85
N GLN A 244 -4.12 7.68 3.44
CA GLN A 244 -4.22 6.26 3.12
C GLN A 244 -5.60 5.69 3.47
N ALA A 245 -6.11 6.01 4.66
CA ALA A 245 -7.41 5.50 5.10
C ALA A 245 -8.56 6.08 4.27
N ILE A 246 -8.56 7.39 4.00
CA ILE A 246 -9.66 8.01 3.25
C ILE A 246 -9.65 7.62 1.77
N THR A 247 -8.47 7.45 1.15
CA THR A 247 -8.36 6.94 -0.22
C THR A 247 -8.79 5.48 -0.33
N ALA A 248 -8.43 4.63 0.63
CA ALA A 248 -8.91 3.26 0.71
C ALA A 248 -10.45 3.21 0.83
N ALA A 249 -11.05 4.06 1.67
CA ALA A 249 -12.51 4.15 1.79
C ALA A 249 -13.17 4.46 0.44
N MET A 250 -12.64 5.45 -0.30
CA MET A 250 -13.15 5.81 -1.63
C MET A 250 -13.01 4.66 -2.64
N LEU A 251 -11.86 3.98 -2.66
CA LEU A 251 -11.65 2.78 -3.50
C LEU A 251 -12.72 1.71 -3.23
N TYR A 252 -13.01 1.43 -1.96
CA TYR A 252 -14.00 0.42 -1.60
C TYR A 252 -15.44 0.85 -1.88
N TYR A 253 -15.80 2.11 -1.63
CA TYR A 253 -17.13 2.62 -1.99
C TYR A 253 -17.36 2.57 -3.50
N ARG A 254 -16.34 2.90 -4.30
CA ARG A 254 -16.39 2.76 -5.75
C ARG A 254 -16.62 1.30 -6.17
N ARG A 255 -15.88 0.37 -5.57
CA ARG A 255 -15.99 -1.08 -5.83
C ARG A 255 -17.38 -1.65 -5.55
N ILE A 256 -18.07 -1.16 -4.52
CA ILE A 256 -19.43 -1.60 -4.18
C ILE A 256 -20.54 -0.76 -4.84
N GLY A 257 -20.18 0.27 -5.61
CA GLY A 257 -21.13 1.17 -6.28
C GLY A 257 -21.84 2.17 -5.36
N ASP A 258 -21.32 2.44 -4.16
CA ASP A 258 -21.90 3.39 -3.19
C ASP A 258 -21.41 4.81 -3.49
N GLN A 259 -22.04 5.45 -4.49
CA GLN A 259 -21.66 6.79 -4.96
C GLN A 259 -21.89 7.88 -3.92
N GLU A 260 -22.92 7.76 -3.08
CA GLU A 260 -23.22 8.75 -2.05
C GLU A 260 -22.10 8.79 -1.01
N ARG A 261 -21.69 7.63 -0.48
CA ARG A 261 -20.60 7.59 0.51
C ARG A 261 -19.24 7.88 -0.09
N LEU A 262 -19.01 7.51 -1.35
CA LEU A 262 -17.82 7.94 -2.10
C LEU A 262 -17.71 9.46 -2.12
N GLN A 263 -18.79 10.16 -2.49
CA GLN A 263 -18.80 11.63 -2.56
C GLN A 263 -18.61 12.26 -1.18
N ASN A 264 -19.27 11.73 -0.15
CA ASN A 264 -19.12 12.20 1.22
C ASN A 264 -17.68 12.02 1.75
N ALA A 265 -17.03 10.90 1.43
CA ALA A 265 -15.64 10.64 1.79
C ALA A 265 -14.68 11.62 1.07
N MET A 266 -14.93 11.89 -0.21
CA MET A 266 -14.15 12.86 -0.98
C MET A 266 -14.31 14.29 -0.45
N GLU A 267 -15.53 14.71 -0.11
CA GLU A 267 -15.80 16.01 0.51
C GLU A 267 -15.12 16.11 1.89
N PHE A 268 -15.21 15.07 2.72
CA PHE A 268 -14.52 15.02 4.00
C PHE A 268 -12.99 15.13 3.84
N ALA A 269 -12.41 14.42 2.86
CA ALA A 269 -10.99 14.53 2.54
C ALA A 269 -10.63 15.97 2.13
N ASN A 270 -11.39 16.57 1.21
CA ASN A 270 -11.13 17.91 0.69
C ASN A 270 -11.34 19.03 1.72
N ASN A 271 -12.13 18.79 2.76
CA ASN A 271 -12.31 19.72 3.88
C ASN A 271 -11.17 19.65 4.91
N HIS A 272 -10.23 18.70 4.78
CA HIS A 272 -9.08 18.64 5.66
C HIS A 272 -8.14 19.85 5.39
N PRO A 273 -7.81 20.68 6.39
CA PRO A 273 -7.19 21.99 6.17
C PRO A 273 -5.74 21.94 5.66
N TYR A 274 -5.06 20.80 5.83
CA TYR A 274 -3.63 20.67 5.56
C TYR A 274 -3.25 19.45 4.73
N ALA A 275 -4.16 18.48 4.57
CA ALA A 275 -3.80 17.25 3.89
C ALA A 275 -3.77 17.55 2.40
N ALA A 276 -2.84 16.93 1.67
CA ALA A 276 -2.78 16.98 0.21
C ALA A 276 -3.90 16.12 -0.40
N THR A 277 -5.14 16.44 -0.07
CA THR A 277 -6.36 15.80 -0.51
C THR A 277 -7.23 16.91 -1.08
N HIS A 278 -6.99 17.26 -2.34
CA HIS A 278 -7.71 18.29 -3.08
C HIS A 278 -8.33 17.69 -4.34
N TYR A 279 -8.98 16.53 -4.18
CA TYR A 279 -9.44 15.71 -5.29
C TYR A 279 -10.50 16.44 -6.11
N GLU A 280 -10.26 16.51 -7.42
CA GLU A 280 -11.18 17.12 -8.38
C GLU A 280 -12.06 16.06 -9.07
N ASN A 281 -11.60 14.81 -9.08
CA ASN A 281 -12.25 13.69 -9.73
C ASN A 281 -12.29 12.48 -8.80
N SER A 282 -13.47 11.88 -8.64
CA SER A 282 -13.67 10.69 -7.82
C SER A 282 -13.01 9.44 -8.39
N TRP A 283 -12.34 9.47 -9.54
CA TRP A 283 -11.48 8.41 -10.05
C TRP A 283 -10.00 8.67 -9.79
N GLN A 284 -9.62 9.91 -9.50
CA GLN A 284 -8.22 10.33 -9.29
C GLN A 284 -8.02 10.69 -7.82
N THR A 285 -7.84 9.65 -7.00
CA THR A 285 -7.69 9.78 -5.56
C THR A 285 -6.35 9.22 -5.09
N PRO A 286 -5.21 9.78 -5.55
CA PRO A 286 -3.89 9.36 -5.08
C PRO A 286 -3.72 9.67 -3.60
N ARG A 287 -2.69 9.11 -2.98
CA ARG A 287 -2.34 9.42 -1.58
C ARG A 287 -2.11 10.92 -1.36
N THR A 288 -1.39 11.57 -2.26
CA THR A 288 -1.16 13.02 -2.24
C THR A 288 -1.55 13.61 -3.58
N PHE A 289 -2.49 14.55 -3.57
CA PHE A 289 -2.99 15.22 -4.76
C PHE A 289 -2.53 16.68 -4.78
N HIS A 290 -2.01 17.10 -5.93
CA HIS A 290 -1.50 18.45 -6.17
C HIS A 290 -2.32 19.14 -7.27
N PRO A 291 -2.99 20.26 -6.97
CA PRO A 291 -3.74 21.03 -7.98
C PRO A 291 -2.83 21.58 -9.09
N GLY A 292 -3.40 21.84 -10.26
CA GLY A 292 -2.71 22.50 -11.39
C GLY A 292 -2.09 21.54 -12.41
N TYR A 293 -2.11 20.24 -12.15
CA TYR A 293 -1.76 19.20 -13.13
C TYR A 293 -3.01 18.74 -13.88
N ARG A 294 -2.98 18.68 -15.21
CA ARG A 294 -4.11 18.17 -16.00
C ARG A 294 -4.30 16.67 -15.76
N GLY A 295 -5.40 16.27 -15.12
CA GLY A 295 -5.75 14.86 -14.91
C GLY A 295 -6.34 14.20 -16.15
N GLN A 296 -5.63 13.25 -16.74
CA GLN A 296 -6.11 12.39 -17.83
C GLN A 296 -5.74 10.93 -17.54
N PRO A 297 -6.69 9.96 -17.61
CA PRO A 297 -6.40 8.56 -17.34
C PRO A 297 -5.33 7.99 -18.27
N TRP A 298 -5.49 8.22 -19.58
CA TRP A 298 -4.62 7.71 -20.63
C TRP A 298 -3.91 8.85 -21.35
N TRP A 299 -2.66 8.62 -21.73
CA TRP A 299 -1.84 9.58 -22.47
C TRP A 299 -1.31 8.95 -23.75
N GLU A 300 -1.29 9.74 -24.83
CA GLU A 300 -0.74 9.30 -26.11
C GLU A 300 0.78 9.15 -26.00
N GLY A 301 1.26 7.90 -26.16
CA GLY A 301 2.65 7.55 -25.91
C GLY A 301 3.63 8.30 -26.81
N ASP A 302 3.22 8.59 -28.05
CA ASP A 302 4.03 9.30 -29.05
C ASP A 302 4.40 10.74 -28.65
N SER A 303 3.77 11.29 -27.60
CA SER A 303 4.10 12.60 -27.04
C SER A 303 5.38 12.58 -26.20
N PHE A 304 5.83 11.40 -25.75
CA PHE A 304 6.99 11.23 -24.87
C PHE A 304 8.22 10.73 -25.64
N GLU A 305 9.35 11.43 -25.50
CA GLU A 305 10.59 11.07 -26.20
C GLU A 305 11.11 9.67 -25.86
N LEU A 306 11.01 9.26 -24.59
CA LEU A 306 11.40 7.92 -24.17
C LEU A 306 10.58 6.83 -24.89
N VAL A 307 9.27 7.03 -25.05
CA VAL A 307 8.41 6.07 -25.77
C VAL A 307 8.83 6.00 -27.24
N ARG A 308 8.98 7.15 -27.92
CA ARG A 308 9.43 7.18 -29.32
C ARG A 308 10.76 6.47 -29.52
N ARG A 309 11.73 6.69 -28.63
CA ARG A 309 13.04 6.03 -28.68
C ARG A 309 12.94 4.52 -28.48
N LEU A 310 12.15 4.07 -27.51
CA LEU A 310 11.96 2.64 -27.23
C LEU A 310 11.26 1.93 -28.40
N GLU A 311 10.17 2.49 -28.92
CA GLU A 311 9.43 1.90 -30.04
C GLU A 311 10.26 1.90 -31.32
N ALA A 312 11.00 2.99 -31.62
CA ALA A 312 11.90 3.04 -32.77
C ALA A 312 13.04 2.01 -32.65
N ALA A 313 13.64 1.88 -31.46
CA ALA A 313 14.66 0.88 -31.17
C ALA A 313 14.11 -0.56 -31.32
N TRP A 314 12.84 -0.78 -30.98
CA TRP A 314 12.21 -2.10 -31.13
C TRP A 314 11.89 -2.47 -32.58
N GLN A 315 11.63 -1.47 -33.44
CA GLN A 315 11.48 -1.70 -34.88
C GLN A 315 12.81 -2.08 -35.56
N ASP A 316 13.94 -1.68 -34.99
CA ASP A 316 15.25 -2.16 -35.44
C ASP A 316 15.49 -3.61 -35.00
N GLU A 317 15.58 -4.51 -35.97
CA GLU A 317 15.69 -5.96 -35.71
C GLU A 317 16.92 -6.33 -34.89
N THR A 318 18.04 -5.62 -35.10
CA THR A 318 19.30 -5.86 -34.37
C THR A 318 19.14 -5.48 -32.91
N THR A 319 18.64 -4.27 -32.65
CA THR A 319 18.43 -3.74 -31.30
C THR A 319 17.40 -4.56 -30.54
N ARG A 320 16.29 -4.95 -31.19
CA ARG A 320 15.29 -5.85 -30.59
C ARG A 320 15.88 -7.22 -30.21
N ALA A 321 16.71 -7.79 -31.08
CA ALA A 321 17.36 -9.07 -30.79
C ALA A 321 18.29 -8.97 -29.57
N GLN A 322 19.06 -7.88 -29.48
CA GLN A 322 19.92 -7.60 -28.32
C GLN A 322 19.11 -7.48 -27.02
N ILE A 323 18.04 -6.68 -27.02
CA ILE A 323 17.17 -6.53 -25.83
C ILE A 323 16.59 -7.88 -25.40
N THR A 324 16.15 -8.69 -26.35
CA THR A 324 15.58 -10.02 -26.06
C THR A 324 16.63 -10.97 -25.48
N GLU A 325 17.83 -11.00 -26.04
CA GLU A 325 18.94 -11.84 -25.55
C GLU A 325 19.38 -11.42 -24.14
N GLU A 326 19.49 -10.11 -23.88
CA GLU A 326 19.83 -9.58 -22.56
C GLU A 326 18.76 -9.94 -21.52
N LEU A 327 17.47 -9.80 -21.87
CA LEU A 327 16.37 -10.20 -21.01
C LEU A 327 16.44 -11.71 -20.71
N ASP A 328 16.56 -12.56 -21.71
CA ASP A 328 16.64 -14.01 -21.53
C ASP A 328 17.87 -14.41 -20.67
N ALA A 329 19.00 -13.70 -20.81
CA ALA A 329 20.16 -13.88 -19.95
C ALA A 329 19.88 -13.52 -18.48
N LEU A 330 19.12 -12.45 -18.19
CA LEU A 330 18.67 -12.13 -16.84
C LEU A 330 17.73 -13.21 -16.28
N LEU A 331 16.80 -13.71 -17.10
CA LEU A 331 15.86 -14.75 -16.70
C LEU A 331 16.58 -16.05 -16.35
N SER A 332 17.56 -16.47 -17.15
CA SER A 332 18.36 -17.68 -16.89
C SER A 332 19.12 -17.63 -15.56
N LYS A 333 19.45 -16.43 -15.07
CA LYS A 333 20.13 -16.19 -13.79
C LYS A 333 19.17 -16.07 -12.61
N GLY A 334 17.85 -16.09 -12.83
CA GLY A 334 16.87 -15.84 -11.79
C GLY A 334 17.00 -14.44 -11.17
N ALA A 335 17.32 -13.44 -11.99
CA ALA A 335 17.69 -12.10 -11.51
C ALA A 335 16.52 -11.28 -10.94
N PHE A 336 15.28 -11.66 -11.25
CA PHE A 336 14.07 -10.98 -10.79
C PHE A 336 13.74 -11.35 -9.35
N GLU A 337 13.39 -10.34 -8.57
CA GLU A 337 13.02 -10.45 -7.18
C GLU A 337 11.50 -10.35 -7.03
N ARG A 338 10.88 -11.26 -6.29
CA ARG A 338 9.42 -11.26 -6.12
C ARG A 338 8.95 -10.02 -5.37
N ILE A 339 7.89 -9.39 -5.87
CA ILE A 339 7.14 -8.31 -5.20
C ILE A 339 6.00 -8.93 -4.40
N PHE A 340 5.91 -8.57 -3.12
CA PHE A 340 4.77 -8.89 -2.29
C PHE A 340 3.84 -7.69 -2.20
N SER A 341 2.57 -7.89 -2.59
CA SER A 341 1.52 -6.88 -2.44
C SER A 341 0.19 -7.56 -2.12
N PRO A 342 -0.52 -7.16 -1.04
CA PRO A 342 -1.89 -7.58 -0.74
C PRO A 342 -2.88 -7.27 -1.89
N SER A 343 -2.56 -6.29 -2.73
CA SER A 343 -3.35 -5.97 -3.93
C SER A 343 -3.12 -6.96 -5.08
N ALA A 344 -2.09 -7.82 -5.03
CA ALA A 344 -1.72 -8.74 -6.11
C ALA A 344 -1.69 -10.23 -5.68
N LEU A 345 -2.44 -10.60 -4.62
CA LEU A 345 -2.50 -11.98 -4.11
C LEU A 345 -3.16 -12.95 -5.10
N VAL A 346 -2.70 -14.21 -5.04
CA VAL A 346 -3.39 -15.39 -5.58
C VAL A 346 -4.15 -16.07 -4.45
N VAL A 347 -5.45 -16.29 -4.64
CA VAL A 347 -6.38 -16.83 -3.62
C VAL A 347 -7.06 -18.11 -4.13
N PRO A 348 -7.55 -19.01 -3.25
CA PRO A 348 -8.24 -20.24 -3.65
C PRO A 348 -9.52 -19.93 -4.46
N GLY A 349 -9.86 -20.77 -5.42
CA GLY A 349 -11.05 -20.58 -6.27
C GLY A 349 -10.97 -19.45 -7.31
N SER A 350 -9.84 -18.75 -7.44
CA SER A 350 -9.60 -17.92 -8.64
C SER A 350 -9.46 -18.83 -9.86
N VAL A 351 -10.10 -18.46 -10.98
CA VAL A 351 -9.92 -19.13 -12.28
C VAL A 351 -8.42 -19.43 -12.51
N ASP A 352 -8.08 -20.72 -12.56
CA ASP A 352 -6.72 -21.31 -12.64
C ASP A 352 -6.01 -21.69 -11.32
N GLU A 353 -6.61 -22.58 -10.52
CA GLU A 353 -5.92 -23.32 -9.44
C GLU A 353 -4.79 -24.24 -9.94
N ASP A 354 -4.80 -24.60 -11.24
CA ASP A 354 -3.80 -25.50 -11.86
C ASP A 354 -2.51 -24.79 -12.30
N ARG A 355 -2.42 -23.46 -12.20
CA ARG A 355 -1.20 -22.72 -12.53
C ARG A 355 -0.43 -22.47 -11.24
N ASN A 356 0.83 -22.96 -11.19
CA ASN A 356 1.79 -22.65 -10.13
C ASN A 356 2.00 -21.13 -10.05
N GLY A 357 1.10 -20.47 -9.33
CA GLY A 357 1.19 -19.13 -8.83
C GLY A 357 1.34 -18.00 -9.83
N ALA A 358 0.39 -17.07 -9.81
CA ALA A 358 0.57 -15.79 -10.48
C ALA A 358 1.56 -14.90 -9.70
N GLU A 359 2.85 -14.95 -10.04
CA GLU A 359 3.89 -14.13 -9.42
C GLU A 359 3.99 -12.75 -10.09
N TRP A 360 4.25 -11.74 -9.25
CA TRP A 360 4.71 -10.42 -9.66
C TRP A 360 6.15 -10.25 -9.16
N SER A 361 7.07 -9.91 -10.05
CA SER A 361 8.48 -9.75 -9.71
C SER A 361 9.10 -8.55 -10.42
N GLU A 362 10.23 -8.08 -9.92
CA GLU A 362 10.93 -6.88 -10.33
C GLU A 362 12.44 -7.09 -10.47
N TYR A 363 13.01 -6.46 -11.48
CA TYR A 363 14.44 -6.18 -11.58
C TYR A 363 14.63 -4.67 -11.54
N LEU A 364 14.91 -4.15 -10.35
CA LEU A 364 15.02 -2.72 -10.10
C LEU A 364 16.32 -2.18 -10.72
N LEU A 365 16.18 -1.30 -11.71
CA LEU A 365 17.32 -0.66 -12.42
C LEU A 365 17.76 0.65 -11.75
N TYR A 366 17.07 1.06 -10.70
CA TYR A 366 17.23 2.33 -10.03
C TYR A 366 17.58 2.12 -8.56
N ASP A 367 18.67 2.70 -8.06
CA ASP A 367 19.03 2.66 -6.64
C ASP A 367 18.30 3.77 -5.87
N PRO A 368 17.35 3.42 -4.97
CA PRO A 368 16.62 4.38 -4.15
C PRO A 368 17.51 5.23 -3.24
N LYS A 369 18.69 4.72 -2.86
CA LYS A 369 19.61 5.39 -1.93
C LYS A 369 20.40 6.49 -2.63
N SER A 370 20.95 6.19 -3.80
CA SER A 370 21.71 7.16 -4.60
C SER A 370 20.84 8.02 -5.51
N VAL A 371 19.56 7.66 -5.70
CA VAL A 371 18.60 8.38 -6.56
C VAL A 371 19.13 8.39 -8.01
N LYS A 372 19.66 7.25 -8.45
CA LYS A 372 20.32 7.07 -9.76
C LYS A 372 20.09 5.66 -10.28
N LEU A 373 20.35 5.45 -11.57
CA LEU A 373 20.42 4.09 -12.12
C LEU A 373 21.51 3.27 -11.42
N ASP A 374 21.20 2.03 -11.09
CA ASP A 374 22.16 1.06 -10.57
C ASP A 374 23.00 0.55 -11.74
N GLU A 375 24.27 0.94 -11.78
CA GLU A 375 25.21 0.58 -12.85
C GLU A 375 25.45 -0.92 -12.95
N ALA A 376 25.42 -1.66 -11.82
CA ALA A 376 25.61 -3.10 -11.84
C ALA A 376 24.38 -3.81 -12.42
N LYS A 377 23.17 -3.34 -12.11
CA LYS A 377 21.93 -3.85 -12.70
C LYS A 377 21.82 -3.46 -14.18
N CYS A 378 22.18 -2.21 -14.53
CA CYS A 378 22.21 -1.73 -15.91
C CYS A 378 23.17 -2.54 -16.80
N ALA A 379 24.31 -2.99 -16.28
CA ALA A 379 25.24 -3.85 -17.01
C ALA A 379 24.64 -5.21 -17.41
N GLY A 380 23.54 -5.64 -16.76
CA GLY A 380 22.79 -6.84 -17.11
C GLY A 380 21.79 -6.64 -18.26
N ILE A 381 21.45 -5.40 -18.60
CA ILE A 381 20.53 -5.04 -19.69
C ILE A 381 21.02 -3.77 -20.44
N PRO A 382 22.27 -3.77 -20.95
CA PRO A 382 22.94 -2.55 -21.39
C PRO A 382 22.22 -1.82 -22.53
N THR A 383 21.50 -2.54 -23.42
CA THR A 383 20.78 -1.91 -24.53
C THR A 383 19.58 -1.10 -24.03
N LEU A 384 18.73 -1.68 -23.18
CA LEU A 384 17.62 -0.93 -22.56
C LEU A 384 18.15 0.17 -21.63
N ALA A 385 19.22 -0.11 -20.86
CA ALA A 385 19.83 0.87 -19.97
C ALA A 385 20.34 2.11 -20.74
N ALA A 386 20.85 1.95 -21.96
CA ALA A 386 21.26 3.07 -22.81
C ALA A 386 20.06 3.91 -23.29
N LEU A 387 18.93 3.27 -23.61
CA LEU A 387 17.72 3.96 -24.05
C LEU A 387 17.07 4.78 -22.94
N VAL A 388 17.05 4.27 -21.70
CA VAL A 388 16.47 4.98 -20.54
C VAL A 388 17.38 6.07 -19.98
N ARG A 389 18.67 6.10 -20.34
CA ARG A 389 19.59 7.20 -20.01
C ARG A 389 19.24 8.41 -20.86
N ASP A 390 18.21 9.13 -20.44
CA ASP A 390 17.81 10.41 -21.03
C ASP A 390 18.45 11.57 -20.24
N PRO A 391 19.27 12.43 -20.87
CA PRO A 391 19.76 13.64 -20.24
C PRO A 391 18.70 14.74 -20.06
N GLU A 392 17.62 14.75 -20.84
CA GLU A 392 16.53 15.75 -20.77
C GLU A 392 15.39 15.33 -19.85
N ASN A 393 15.23 14.02 -19.65
CA ASN A 393 14.40 13.45 -18.61
C ASN A 393 15.32 12.68 -17.66
N PRO A 394 16.07 13.38 -16.78
CA PRO A 394 16.79 12.65 -15.75
C PRO A 394 15.71 11.82 -15.07
N ALA A 395 15.90 10.51 -15.01
CA ALA A 395 15.16 9.63 -14.12
C ALA A 395 15.42 9.99 -12.63
N SER A 396 15.63 11.28 -12.35
CA SER A 396 15.46 11.95 -11.09
C SER A 396 13.96 12.22 -10.97
N PRO A 397 13.21 11.39 -10.25
CA PRO A 397 12.01 11.87 -9.60
C PRO A 397 12.37 13.21 -8.95
N HIS A 398 11.45 14.18 -8.96
CA HIS A 398 11.58 15.32 -8.06
C HIS A 398 12.03 14.75 -6.70
N PRO A 399 13.05 15.31 -6.03
CA PRO A 399 13.73 14.68 -4.90
C PRO A 399 12.81 14.22 -3.75
N ASP A 400 11.53 14.58 -3.82
CA ASP A 400 10.47 14.38 -2.85
C ASP A 400 9.34 13.44 -3.34
N ILE A 401 9.19 13.14 -4.65
CA ILE A 401 8.00 12.46 -5.21
C ILE A 401 8.01 10.93 -5.01
N ASN A 402 9.10 10.23 -5.32
CA ASN A 402 9.21 8.79 -5.04
C ASN A 402 10.67 8.34 -5.20
N LYS A 403 11.17 7.48 -4.32
CA LYS A 403 12.55 6.95 -4.39
C LYS A 403 12.60 5.46 -4.69
N SER A 404 11.48 4.72 -4.59
CA SER A 404 11.54 3.26 -4.49
C SER A 404 11.66 2.51 -5.82
N ALA A 405 11.05 3.01 -6.90
CA ALA A 405 11.15 2.38 -8.23
C ALA A 405 10.83 3.39 -9.34
N VAL A 406 11.86 4.01 -9.92
CA VAL A 406 11.71 4.99 -11.01
C VAL A 406 11.80 4.29 -12.36
N VAL A 407 12.71 3.31 -12.47
CA VAL A 407 12.94 2.50 -13.66
C VAL A 407 13.18 1.06 -13.22
N SER A 408 12.39 0.14 -13.76
CA SER A 408 12.42 -1.28 -13.39
C SER A 408 12.00 -2.16 -14.55
N LEU A 409 12.47 -3.41 -14.58
CA LEU A 409 11.78 -4.44 -15.35
C LEU A 409 10.76 -5.12 -14.45
N LEU A 410 9.51 -5.25 -14.89
CA LEU A 410 8.45 -5.93 -14.12
C LEU A 410 7.97 -7.17 -14.86
N SER A 411 7.81 -8.28 -14.15
CA SER A 411 7.21 -9.49 -14.67
C SER A 411 5.86 -9.78 -14.02
N LEU A 412 4.88 -10.23 -14.79
CA LEU A 412 3.58 -10.63 -14.27
C LEU A 412 3.17 -11.96 -14.90
N ASP A 413 2.74 -12.92 -14.08
CA ASP A 413 2.33 -14.23 -14.56
C ASP A 413 0.92 -14.26 -15.15
N PRO A 414 0.64 -15.23 -16.05
CA PRO A 414 -0.71 -15.58 -16.48
C PRO A 414 -1.65 -15.83 -15.30
N GLY A 415 -2.86 -15.30 -15.39
CA GLY A 415 -3.88 -15.39 -14.34
C GLY A 415 -3.75 -14.33 -13.25
N ALA A 416 -2.65 -13.57 -13.19
CA ALA A 416 -2.45 -12.56 -12.15
C ALA A 416 -3.47 -11.43 -12.25
N ARG A 417 -3.89 -10.94 -11.08
CA ARG A 417 -4.76 -9.78 -10.92
C ARG A 417 -4.15 -8.81 -9.92
N ILE A 418 -3.87 -7.60 -10.39
CA ILE A 418 -3.57 -6.46 -9.53
C ILE A 418 -4.88 -5.71 -9.32
N MET A 419 -5.36 -5.70 -8.09
CA MET A 419 -6.64 -5.12 -7.70
C MET A 419 -6.67 -3.59 -7.94
N PRO A 420 -7.87 -3.00 -8.11
CA PRO A 420 -8.02 -1.55 -8.24
C PRO A 420 -7.35 -0.80 -7.09
N HIS A 421 -6.46 0.12 -7.44
CA HIS A 421 -5.72 1.00 -6.53
C HIS A 421 -5.35 2.30 -7.23
N CYS A 422 -4.92 3.30 -6.48
CA CYS A 422 -4.31 4.52 -7.01
C CYS A 422 -2.84 4.59 -6.61
N GLY A 423 -2.06 5.28 -7.42
CA GLY A 423 -0.68 5.64 -7.18
C GLY A 423 -0.52 6.65 -6.05
N VAL A 424 0.72 7.06 -5.82
CA VAL A 424 1.05 7.96 -4.71
C VAL A 424 0.67 9.40 -5.04
N THR A 425 0.82 9.83 -6.29
CA THR A 425 0.74 11.26 -6.66
C THR A 425 0.31 11.46 -8.12
N ASN A 426 -0.31 12.60 -8.42
CA ASN A 426 -0.67 13.04 -9.77
C ASN A 426 0.42 13.89 -10.45
N ARG A 427 1.60 14.05 -9.83
CA ARG A 427 2.71 14.86 -10.37
C ARG A 427 3.62 14.11 -11.34
N GLN A 428 3.29 12.87 -11.65
CA GLN A 428 4.04 12.00 -12.54
C GLN A 428 3.08 11.12 -13.33
N LEU A 429 3.58 10.54 -14.41
CA LEU A 429 2.88 9.51 -15.17
C LEU A 429 3.70 8.22 -15.11
N VAL A 430 3.08 7.10 -15.46
CA VAL A 430 3.78 5.82 -15.59
C VAL A 430 3.71 5.34 -17.03
N MET A 431 4.82 4.75 -17.48
CA MET A 431 4.95 4.14 -18.78
C MET A 431 5.33 2.69 -18.63
N HIS A 432 4.60 1.82 -19.33
CA HIS A 432 4.93 0.41 -19.46
C HIS A 432 5.23 0.12 -20.92
N PHE A 433 6.45 -0.29 -21.23
CA PHE A 433 6.85 -0.76 -22.54
C PHE A 433 6.93 -2.28 -22.58
N ALA A 434 6.13 -2.92 -23.43
CA ALA A 434 6.05 -4.37 -23.53
C ALA A 434 7.31 -4.98 -24.17
N LEU A 435 7.99 -5.88 -23.45
CA LEU A 435 9.19 -6.57 -23.94
C LEU A 435 8.87 -7.99 -24.42
N LYS A 436 8.02 -8.71 -23.69
CA LYS A 436 7.71 -10.12 -23.97
C LYS A 436 6.39 -10.52 -23.34
N GLY A 437 5.54 -11.25 -24.05
CA GLY A 437 4.35 -11.90 -23.49
C GLY A 437 3.24 -10.94 -23.08
N SER A 438 3.06 -9.84 -23.82
CA SER A 438 2.03 -8.83 -23.52
C SER A 438 0.61 -9.21 -23.96
N ASP A 439 0.45 -10.25 -24.77
CA ASP A 439 -0.84 -10.70 -25.27
C ASP A 439 -1.80 -11.08 -24.14
N GLY A 440 -3.03 -10.55 -24.20
CA GLY A 440 -4.06 -10.80 -23.20
C GLY A 440 -3.81 -10.12 -21.85
N VAL A 441 -2.89 -9.14 -21.78
CA VAL A 441 -2.73 -8.29 -20.59
C VAL A 441 -3.57 -7.03 -20.77
N GLU A 442 -4.45 -6.79 -19.81
CA GLU A 442 -5.42 -5.69 -19.82
C GLU A 442 -5.21 -4.79 -18.60
N PHE A 443 -5.23 -3.48 -18.87
CA PHE A 443 -5.21 -2.42 -17.88
C PHE A 443 -6.56 -1.75 -17.90
N THR A 444 -7.18 -1.59 -16.74
CA THR A 444 -8.38 -0.75 -16.61
C THR A 444 -7.99 0.48 -15.81
N VAL A 445 -8.06 1.67 -16.40
CA VAL A 445 -7.74 2.96 -15.78
C VAL A 445 -8.97 3.85 -15.86
N ALA A 446 -9.48 4.31 -14.72
CA ALA A 446 -10.70 5.12 -14.63
C ALA A 446 -11.92 4.52 -15.38
N GLY A 447 -12.03 3.19 -15.41
CA GLY A 447 -13.11 2.45 -16.08
C GLY A 447 -12.89 2.17 -17.56
N GLU A 448 -11.81 2.67 -18.18
CA GLU A 448 -11.46 2.36 -19.57
C GLU A 448 -10.39 1.26 -19.62
N THR A 449 -10.66 0.18 -20.36
CA THR A 449 -9.74 -0.95 -20.52
C THR A 449 -8.93 -0.85 -21.81
N ARG A 450 -7.59 -0.96 -21.71
CA ARG A 450 -6.66 -1.06 -22.85
C ARG A 450 -5.66 -2.20 -22.65
N GLY A 451 -5.17 -2.76 -23.75
CA GLY A 451 -4.02 -3.66 -23.78
C GLY A 451 -2.82 -2.99 -24.45
N TYR A 452 -1.68 -3.68 -24.49
CA TYR A 452 -0.45 -3.15 -25.12
C TYR A 452 -0.55 -3.02 -26.65
N GLY A 453 -1.35 -3.85 -27.32
CA GLY A 453 -1.32 -3.96 -28.78
C GLY A 453 -0.20 -4.87 -29.32
N GLY A 454 0.60 -5.47 -28.44
CA GLY A 454 1.67 -6.42 -28.75
C GLY A 454 3.01 -6.03 -28.11
N ASP A 455 3.99 -6.92 -28.22
CA ASP A 455 5.36 -6.64 -27.75
C ASP A 455 6.01 -5.54 -28.60
N GLY A 456 6.69 -4.60 -27.95
CA GLY A 456 7.27 -3.43 -28.60
C GLY A 456 6.41 -2.17 -28.57
N HIS A 457 5.26 -2.20 -27.89
CA HIS A 457 4.39 -1.05 -27.72
C HIS A 457 4.40 -0.56 -26.28
N ALA A 458 4.32 0.77 -26.12
CA ALA A 458 4.15 1.39 -24.81
C ALA A 458 2.68 1.73 -24.52
N ILE A 459 2.31 1.64 -23.24
CA ILE A 459 1.15 2.35 -22.70
C ILE A 459 1.63 3.41 -21.72
N VAL A 460 1.00 4.58 -21.74
CA VAL A 460 1.25 5.67 -20.79
C VAL A 460 -0.08 6.04 -20.13
N PHE A 461 -0.10 6.06 -18.81
CA PHE A 461 -1.27 6.41 -18.03
C PHE A 461 -0.88 7.17 -16.77
N ASP A 462 -1.84 7.90 -16.22
CA ASP A 462 -1.69 8.56 -14.93
C ASP A 462 -2.10 7.56 -13.83
N ASP A 463 -1.13 7.02 -13.11
CA ASP A 463 -1.38 6.03 -12.05
C ASP A 463 -2.08 6.63 -10.83
N SER A 464 -2.21 7.95 -10.72
CA SER A 464 -3.03 8.59 -9.69
C SER A 464 -4.54 8.34 -9.86
N PHE A 465 -4.96 7.95 -11.07
CA PHE A 465 -6.29 7.40 -11.31
C PHE A 465 -6.37 5.96 -10.81
N GLU A 466 -7.57 5.54 -10.37
CA GLU A 466 -7.82 4.14 -10.04
C GLU A 466 -7.48 3.28 -11.26
N HIS A 467 -6.59 2.32 -11.05
CA HIS A 467 -6.17 1.39 -12.07
C HIS A 467 -6.03 -0.04 -11.53
N SER A 468 -6.21 -1.00 -12.44
CA SER A 468 -6.05 -2.44 -12.18
C SER A 468 -5.47 -3.13 -13.40
N VAL A 469 -4.88 -4.31 -13.17
CA VAL A 469 -4.26 -5.12 -14.23
C VAL A 469 -4.78 -6.54 -14.15
N PHE A 470 -5.15 -7.12 -15.29
CA PHE A 470 -5.47 -8.53 -15.43
C PHE A 470 -4.62 -9.16 -16.54
N HIS A 471 -4.01 -10.30 -16.23
CA HIS A 471 -3.25 -11.07 -17.20
C HIS A 471 -4.04 -12.31 -17.66
N ALA A 472 -4.84 -12.18 -18.71
CA ALA A 472 -5.56 -13.30 -19.33
C ALA A 472 -4.72 -14.09 -20.35
N GLY A 473 -3.50 -13.62 -20.64
CA GLY A 473 -2.53 -14.27 -21.53
C GLY A 473 -2.04 -15.65 -21.07
N LYS A 474 -1.13 -16.23 -21.86
CA LYS A 474 -0.58 -17.59 -21.64
C LYS A 474 0.87 -17.61 -21.19
N ASP A 475 1.63 -16.59 -21.58
CA ASP A 475 3.06 -16.47 -21.29
C ASP A 475 3.26 -15.39 -20.23
N ARG A 476 4.30 -15.54 -19.39
CA ARG A 476 4.67 -14.51 -18.42
C ARG A 476 5.04 -13.22 -19.15
N ARG A 477 4.36 -12.13 -18.79
CA ARG A 477 4.63 -10.78 -19.31
C ARG A 477 5.88 -10.21 -18.68
N TYR A 478 6.73 -9.59 -19.49
CA TYR A 478 7.85 -8.74 -19.07
C TYR A 478 7.74 -7.35 -19.70
N ILE A 479 7.93 -6.31 -18.88
CA ILE A 479 7.88 -4.92 -19.32
C ILE A 479 9.06 -4.12 -18.79
N LEU A 480 9.40 -3.03 -19.47
CA LEU A 480 10.10 -1.91 -18.87
C LEU A 480 9.06 -0.95 -18.27
N PHE A 481 9.15 -0.73 -16.97
CA PHE A 481 8.44 0.30 -16.23
C PHE A 481 9.33 1.55 -16.13
N ALA A 482 8.79 2.73 -16.43
CA ALA A 482 9.42 3.98 -16.02
C ALA A 482 8.39 5.03 -15.59
N MET A 483 8.74 5.81 -14.57
CA MET A 483 8.05 7.05 -14.25
C MET A 483 8.44 8.14 -15.25
N LEU A 484 7.44 8.87 -15.74
CA LEU A 484 7.61 10.00 -16.64
C LEU A 484 7.27 11.31 -15.91
N ARG A 485 8.01 12.37 -16.23
CA ARG A 485 7.67 13.73 -15.80
C ARG A 485 6.29 14.09 -16.36
N HIS A 486 5.41 14.61 -15.51
CA HIS A 486 4.12 15.12 -15.98
C HIS A 486 4.36 16.30 -16.95
N PRO A 487 3.66 16.37 -18.10
CA PRO A 487 3.87 17.46 -19.08
C PRO A 487 3.58 18.88 -18.56
N ASP A 488 2.90 18.98 -17.43
CA ASP A 488 2.57 20.25 -16.77
C ASP A 488 3.50 20.57 -15.59
N THR A 489 4.54 19.75 -15.36
CA THR A 489 5.54 20.05 -14.33
C THR A 489 6.28 21.34 -14.71
N PRO A 490 6.27 22.39 -13.85
CA PRO A 490 6.94 23.65 -14.14
C PRO A 490 8.42 23.47 -14.48
N GLU A 491 8.98 24.30 -15.38
CA GLU A 491 10.38 24.17 -15.85
C GLU A 491 11.41 24.30 -14.70
N ASP A 492 11.08 25.07 -13.66
CA ASP A 492 11.95 25.35 -12.50
C ASP A 492 11.73 24.40 -11.30
N ALA A 493 10.86 23.38 -11.44
CA ALA A 493 10.51 22.43 -10.38
C ALA A 493 11.44 21.21 -10.30
#